data_AF-A0A0A2L691-F1
#
_entry.id   AF-A0A0A2L691-F1
#
_cell.length_a   1.000
_cell.length_b   1.000
_cell.length_c   1.000
_cell.angle_alpha   90.00
_cell.angle_beta   90.00
_cell.angle_gamma   90.00
#
_symmetry.space_group_name_H-M   'P 1'
#
loop_
_entity.id
_entity.type
_entity.pdbx_description
1 polymer ?
#
loop_
_entity_poly.entity_id
_entity_poly.type
_entity_poly.pdbx_seq_one_letter_code
_entity_poly.pdbx_strand_id
1 'polypeptide(L)'
;MASIFRRLRKSLKSRPSAKPAKRDQELPRGINELCGFQMQLAVCSLMLAHTSSSHPTLGISTFQSETQPPSDNPRTISPTEIIPTSIDDIWLCSNSSSLLLEAEERWRHNDPELAVDVASRVISQNPFLCELDEMRCRLFIAAVQHYLCQYEESMRSLEMVVQINDCYAVLNNPESSIITGITHFIRGMNLMKLEMFPEAYLSLSRTLDIPGYSEKALEVQREALMGFTLKEAAEFDHSPAASTHALLDWEESDST
;
A
#
# COMPACT_ATOMS: atom_id res chain seq x y z
N MET A 1 17.98 -2.37 -28.71
CA MET A 1 17.67 -1.09 -28.02
C MET A 1 18.07 0.19 -28.77
N ALA A 2 18.89 0.14 -29.83
CA ALA A 2 19.35 1.35 -30.54
C ALA A 2 18.36 1.98 -31.57
N SER A 3 17.20 1.37 -31.83
CA SER A 3 16.26 1.83 -32.88
C SER A 3 15.19 2.82 -32.39
N ILE A 4 14.89 2.82 -31.08
CA ILE A 4 13.87 3.71 -30.47
C ILE A 4 14.42 5.14 -30.35
N PHE A 5 15.66 5.29 -29.87
CA PHE A 5 16.34 6.59 -29.79
C PHE A 5 16.57 7.26 -31.15
N ARG A 6 16.68 6.48 -32.23
CA ARG A 6 16.86 7.03 -33.59
C ARG A 6 15.57 7.61 -34.18
N ARG A 7 14.39 7.15 -33.75
CA ARG A 7 13.10 7.70 -34.19
C ARG A 7 12.76 9.01 -33.47
N LEU A 8 13.09 9.14 -32.19
CA LEU A 8 12.91 10.39 -31.42
C LEU A 8 13.79 11.55 -31.91
N ARG A 9 15.00 11.26 -32.40
CA ARG A 9 15.91 12.31 -32.91
C ARG A 9 15.47 12.90 -34.25
N LYS A 10 14.61 12.20 -35.01
CA LYS A 10 14.09 12.69 -36.30
C LYS A 10 12.82 13.53 -36.17
N SER A 11 11.99 13.33 -35.15
CA SER A 11 10.75 14.11 -34.97
C SER A 11 11.00 15.54 -34.45
N LEU A 12 12.13 15.79 -33.77
CA LEU A 12 12.48 17.11 -33.24
C LEU A 12 13.09 18.08 -34.27
N LYS A 13 13.45 17.62 -35.47
CA LYS A 13 14.09 18.46 -36.50
C LYS A 13 13.13 19.02 -37.56
N SER A 14 11.83 18.75 -37.46
CA SER A 14 10.86 19.20 -38.46
C SER A 14 9.54 19.68 -37.84
N ARG A 15 9.50 20.91 -37.32
CA ARG A 15 8.29 21.74 -37.44
C ARG A 15 8.57 23.21 -37.15
N PRO A 16 8.19 24.13 -38.05
CA PRO A 16 8.31 25.57 -37.82
C PRO A 16 7.20 26.09 -36.90
N SER A 17 7.60 26.98 -35.98
CA SER A 17 6.85 28.08 -35.37
C SER A 17 5.32 27.90 -35.17
N ALA A 18 4.92 27.52 -33.96
CA ALA A 18 3.58 27.80 -33.44
C ALA A 18 3.66 28.23 -31.95
N LYS A 19 2.82 29.21 -31.62
CA LYS A 19 2.75 30.11 -30.47
C LYS A 19 3.08 29.51 -29.07
N PRO A 20 3.68 30.31 -28.15
CA PRO A 20 4.27 29.82 -26.90
C PRO A 20 3.28 29.45 -25.78
N ALA A 21 2.02 29.90 -25.81
CA ALA A 21 1.13 29.81 -24.63
C ALA A 21 0.55 28.42 -24.29
N LYS A 22 0.62 27.43 -25.20
CA LYS A 22 0.16 26.04 -24.92
C LYS A 22 1.28 25.10 -24.46
N ARG A 23 2.53 25.50 -24.66
CA ARG A 23 3.70 24.65 -24.37
C ARG A 23 3.99 24.55 -22.87
N ASP A 24 3.63 25.58 -22.12
CA ASP A 24 3.94 25.68 -20.69
C ASP A 24 3.03 24.82 -19.80
N GLN A 25 1.89 24.31 -20.31
CA GLN A 25 1.05 23.33 -19.61
C GLN A 25 1.27 21.88 -20.08
N GLU A 26 1.74 21.68 -21.32
CA GLU A 26 2.05 20.35 -21.84
C GLU A 26 3.41 19.84 -21.32
N LEU A 27 4.36 20.73 -21.04
CA LEU A 27 5.67 20.36 -20.49
C LEU A 27 5.58 19.77 -19.06
N PRO A 28 4.87 20.40 -18.09
CA PRO A 28 4.73 19.84 -16.75
C PRO A 28 3.93 18.53 -16.75
N ARG A 29 2.90 18.43 -17.59
CA ARG A 29 2.12 17.20 -17.76
C ARG A 29 2.98 16.08 -18.35
N GLY A 30 3.78 16.37 -19.37
CA GLY A 30 4.70 15.41 -19.96
C GLY A 30 5.84 14.99 -19.01
N ILE A 31 6.31 15.91 -18.15
CA ILE A 31 7.29 15.60 -17.10
C ILE A 31 6.66 14.71 -16.02
N ASN A 32 5.43 15.00 -15.59
CA ASN A 32 4.71 14.14 -14.63
C ASN A 32 4.44 12.73 -15.20
N GLU A 33 4.07 12.63 -16.47
CA GLU A 33 3.89 11.34 -17.16
C GLU A 33 5.23 10.60 -17.32
N LEU A 34 6.32 11.31 -17.65
CA LEU A 34 7.67 10.73 -17.76
C LEU A 34 8.22 10.25 -16.41
N CYS A 35 8.00 11.03 -15.35
CA CYS A 35 8.29 10.62 -13.97
C CYS A 35 7.49 9.38 -13.62
N GLY A 36 6.20 9.33 -13.93
CA GLY A 36 5.35 8.14 -13.76
C GLY A 36 5.87 6.89 -14.50
N PHE A 37 6.39 7.06 -15.72
CA PHE A 37 6.97 5.95 -16.49
C PHE A 37 8.35 5.52 -16.00
N GLN A 38 9.24 6.45 -15.65
CA GLN A 38 10.55 6.14 -15.06
C GLN A 38 10.40 5.43 -13.72
N MET A 39 9.41 5.84 -12.96
CA MET A 39 9.01 5.26 -11.70
C MET A 39 8.41 3.87 -11.84
N GLN A 40 7.48 3.65 -12.80
CA GLN A 40 7.00 2.30 -13.11
C GLN A 40 8.17 1.42 -13.54
N LEU A 41 9.14 1.96 -14.27
CA LEU A 41 10.38 1.27 -14.61
C LEU A 41 11.25 0.97 -13.39
N ALA A 42 11.42 1.89 -12.44
CA ALA A 42 12.19 1.68 -11.21
C ALA A 42 11.54 0.62 -10.31
N VAL A 43 10.21 0.69 -10.15
CA VAL A 43 9.42 -0.33 -9.45
C VAL A 43 9.50 -1.67 -10.17
N CYS A 44 9.38 -1.71 -11.51
CA CYS A 44 9.57 -2.93 -12.30
C CYS A 44 10.99 -3.49 -12.16
N SER A 45 12.02 -2.64 -12.13
CA SER A 45 13.42 -3.04 -11.95
C SER A 45 13.66 -3.59 -10.56
N LEU A 46 13.07 -3.00 -9.52
CA LEU A 46 13.09 -3.52 -8.15
C LEU A 46 12.36 -4.87 -8.06
N MET A 47 11.17 -4.98 -8.67
CA MET A 47 10.43 -6.24 -8.76
C MET A 47 11.19 -7.33 -9.52
N LEU A 48 11.91 -6.97 -10.59
CA LEU A 48 12.75 -7.91 -11.35
C LEU A 48 13.96 -8.40 -10.53
N ALA A 49 14.51 -7.56 -9.64
CA ALA A 49 15.56 -7.98 -8.73
C ALA A 49 15.04 -9.01 -7.70
N HIS A 50 13.83 -8.82 -7.16
CA HIS A 50 13.26 -9.69 -6.13
C HIS A 50 12.54 -10.95 -6.67
N THR A 51 12.08 -10.96 -7.92
CA THR A 51 11.45 -12.15 -8.56
C THR A 51 12.45 -13.19 -9.04
N SER A 52 13.75 -12.88 -9.08
CA SER A 52 14.79 -13.88 -9.31
C SER A 52 14.96 -14.89 -8.14
N SER A 53 14.26 -14.67 -7.02
CA SER A 53 14.43 -15.46 -5.79
C SER A 53 13.24 -16.34 -5.39
N SER A 54 12.06 -16.27 -6.04
CA SER A 54 10.90 -17.07 -5.59
C SER A 54 9.86 -17.27 -6.69
N HIS A 55 9.76 -18.50 -7.21
CA HIS A 55 8.56 -18.99 -7.88
C HIS A 55 7.67 -19.68 -6.83
N PRO A 56 6.35 -19.40 -6.85
CA PRO A 56 5.47 -20.43 -7.39
C PRO A 56 4.36 -19.89 -8.31
N THR A 57 3.98 -20.78 -9.22
CA THR A 57 2.88 -20.77 -10.18
C THR A 57 1.52 -20.87 -9.49
N LEU A 58 0.46 -20.27 -10.08
CA LEU A 58 -0.96 -20.70 -10.21
C LEU A 58 -1.78 -19.46 -10.63
N GLY A 59 -2.58 -19.41 -11.68
CA GLY A 59 -3.69 -20.29 -12.03
C GLY A 59 -4.97 -19.44 -12.00
N ILE A 60 -5.16 -18.58 -13.00
CA ILE A 60 -6.28 -17.62 -13.09
C ILE A 60 -7.58 -18.38 -13.41
N SER A 61 -8.59 -18.27 -12.56
CA SER A 61 -9.97 -18.71 -12.86
C SER A 61 -10.86 -17.50 -13.08
N THR A 62 -11.45 -17.44 -14.27
CA THR A 62 -12.34 -16.38 -14.75
C THR A 62 -13.74 -16.55 -14.16
N PHE A 63 -14.22 -15.58 -13.39
CA PHE A 63 -15.61 -15.57 -12.89
C PHE A 63 -16.59 -15.31 -14.05
N GLN A 64 -17.53 -16.24 -14.24
CA GLN A 64 -18.76 -16.02 -14.98
C GLN A 64 -19.86 -15.52 -14.02
N SER A 65 -20.55 -14.48 -14.45
CA SER A 65 -21.67 -13.84 -13.77
C SER A 65 -22.97 -14.44 -14.30
N GLU A 66 -23.75 -15.12 -13.46
CA GLU A 66 -25.15 -15.42 -13.78
C GLU A 66 -26.08 -15.09 -12.60
N THR A 67 -26.96 -14.14 -12.91
CA THR A 67 -28.11 -13.63 -12.18
C THR A 67 -29.24 -14.66 -12.08
N GLN A 68 -29.88 -14.81 -10.90
CA GLN A 68 -31.33 -15.12 -10.78
C GLN A 68 -31.89 -14.76 -9.38
N PRO A 69 -33.22 -14.50 -9.25
CA PRO A 69 -33.82 -13.54 -8.29
C PRO A 69 -34.24 -14.13 -6.93
N PRO A 70 -34.56 -13.27 -5.93
CA PRO A 70 -34.79 -13.69 -4.54
C PRO A 70 -36.21 -14.21 -4.29
N SER A 71 -36.28 -15.29 -3.51
CA SER A 71 -37.52 -15.85 -2.93
C SER A 71 -37.91 -15.04 -1.69
N ASP A 72 -39.16 -14.58 -1.68
CA ASP A 72 -39.83 -13.88 -0.59
C ASP A 72 -39.87 -14.69 0.72
N ASN A 73 -39.43 -14.06 1.82
CA ASN A 73 -39.91 -14.28 3.19
C ASN A 73 -39.38 -13.14 4.09
N PRO A 74 -40.22 -12.17 4.52
CA PRO A 74 -39.77 -11.10 5.40
C PRO A 74 -39.86 -11.59 6.86
N ARG A 75 -38.73 -12.02 7.44
CA ARG A 75 -38.53 -11.88 8.89
C ARG A 75 -37.96 -10.49 9.12
N THR A 76 -38.82 -9.59 9.56
CA THR A 76 -38.46 -8.26 10.03
C THR A 76 -37.63 -8.39 11.31
N ILE A 77 -36.32 -8.58 11.13
CA ILE A 77 -35.31 -8.23 12.13
C ILE A 77 -34.78 -6.89 11.66
N SER A 78 -35.11 -5.83 12.39
CA SER A 78 -34.56 -4.50 12.15
C SER A 78 -33.04 -4.65 12.05
N PRO A 79 -32.38 -4.24 10.95
CA PRO A 79 -30.93 -4.20 10.90
C PRO A 79 -30.51 -3.18 11.96
N THR A 80 -29.88 -3.62 13.04
CA THR A 80 -29.02 -2.73 13.83
C THR A 80 -28.04 -2.17 12.81
N GLU A 81 -28.08 -0.86 12.58
CA GLU A 81 -27.22 -0.20 11.61
C GLU A 81 -25.77 -0.39 12.11
N ILE A 82 -25.06 -1.36 11.52
CA ILE A 82 -23.68 -1.64 11.87
C ILE A 82 -22.86 -0.53 11.25
N ILE A 83 -22.56 0.49 12.05
CA ILE A 83 -21.65 1.56 11.66
C ILE A 83 -20.25 0.94 11.68
N PRO A 84 -19.53 0.90 10.56
CA PRO A 84 -18.21 0.31 10.55
C PRO A 84 -17.24 1.13 11.41
N THR A 85 -16.35 0.45 12.13
CA THR A 85 -15.32 1.12 12.92
C THR A 85 -14.19 1.59 12.01
N SER A 86 -13.93 2.91 12.00
CA SER A 86 -12.77 3.50 11.33
C SER A 86 -11.75 3.98 12.37
N ILE A 87 -10.47 3.67 12.12
CA ILE A 87 -9.33 3.98 12.98
C ILE A 87 -8.26 4.64 12.10
N ASP A 88 -8.11 5.96 12.16
CA ASP A 88 -7.10 6.71 11.36
C ASP A 88 -7.12 6.35 9.86
N ASP A 89 -8.26 6.52 9.21
CA ASP A 89 -8.54 6.11 7.82
C ASP A 89 -8.44 4.58 7.54
N ILE A 90 -8.14 3.75 8.55
CA ILE A 90 -8.20 2.30 8.43
C ILE A 90 -9.65 1.87 8.68
N TRP A 91 -10.31 1.40 7.63
CA TRP A 91 -11.69 0.92 7.71
C TRP A 91 -11.78 -0.57 8.04
N LEU A 92 -11.91 -0.92 9.32
CA LEU A 92 -12.20 -2.30 9.69
C LEU A 92 -13.65 -2.60 9.29
N CYS A 93 -13.85 -3.39 8.23
CA CYS A 93 -15.16 -3.90 7.83
C CYS A 93 -15.77 -4.70 8.99
N SER A 94 -16.49 -4.03 9.89
CA SER A 94 -17.17 -4.66 11.01
C SER A 94 -18.38 -5.41 10.47
N ASN A 95 -18.18 -6.61 9.94
CA ASN A 95 -19.27 -7.59 9.82
C ASN A 95 -19.53 -8.17 11.21
N SER A 96 -20.21 -7.38 12.05
CA SER A 96 -21.05 -7.81 13.18
C SER A 96 -20.65 -9.07 13.96
N SER A 97 -19.39 -9.22 14.38
CA SER A 97 -19.07 -10.17 15.43
C SER A 97 -19.19 -9.45 16.78
N SER A 98 -20.00 -10.01 17.69
CA SER A 98 -20.15 -9.50 19.07
C SER A 98 -18.83 -9.48 19.87
N LEU A 99 -17.78 -10.05 19.29
CA LEU A 99 -16.48 -10.31 19.89
C LEU A 99 -15.68 -9.02 20.13
N LEU A 100 -15.70 -8.07 19.19
CA LEU A 100 -14.95 -6.82 19.30
C LEU A 100 -15.78 -5.65 19.83
N LEU A 101 -17.06 -5.88 20.14
CA LEU A 101 -17.99 -4.81 20.51
C LEU A 101 -17.49 -3.98 21.71
N GLU A 102 -16.97 -4.63 22.76
CA GLU A 102 -16.41 -3.89 23.90
C GLU A 102 -15.13 -3.12 23.52
N ALA A 103 -14.24 -3.73 22.72
CA ALA A 103 -13.00 -3.08 22.29
C ALA A 103 -13.28 -1.86 21.39
N GLU A 104 -14.20 -1.99 20.43
CA GLU A 104 -14.68 -0.89 19.59
C GLU A 104 -15.34 0.21 20.43
N GLU A 105 -16.06 -0.15 21.49
CA GLU A 105 -16.66 0.83 22.40
C GLU A 105 -15.60 1.62 23.17
N ARG A 106 -14.52 0.97 23.63
CA ARG A 106 -13.38 1.68 24.24
C ARG A 106 -12.72 2.61 23.24
N TRP A 107 -12.53 2.16 22.00
CA TRP A 107 -12.02 3.00 20.91
C TRP A 107 -12.91 4.24 20.70
N ARG A 108 -14.23 4.07 20.61
CA ARG A 108 -15.19 5.18 20.46
C ARG A 108 -15.16 6.17 21.62
N HIS A 109 -14.80 5.72 22.81
CA HIS A 109 -14.62 6.56 24.00
C HIS A 109 -13.22 7.19 24.12
N ASN A 110 -12.40 7.09 23.07
CA ASN A 110 -11.04 7.62 23.03
C ASN A 110 -10.15 7.02 24.13
N ASP A 111 -10.30 5.71 24.37
CA ASP A 111 -9.47 4.89 25.26
C ASP A 111 -8.76 3.77 24.46
N PRO A 112 -7.77 4.12 23.63
CA PRO A 112 -7.13 3.19 22.70
C PRO A 112 -6.30 2.11 23.42
N GLU A 113 -5.64 2.42 24.54
CA GLU A 113 -4.89 1.42 25.31
C GLU A 113 -5.81 0.35 25.88
N LEU A 114 -6.96 0.74 26.44
CA LEU A 114 -7.93 -0.23 26.95
C LEU A 114 -8.63 -0.98 25.82
N ALA A 115 -8.82 -0.36 24.65
CA ALA A 115 -9.33 -1.06 23.46
C ALA A 115 -8.40 -2.22 23.06
N VAL A 116 -7.08 -1.98 23.07
CA VAL A 116 -6.07 -3.02 22.81
C VAL A 116 -6.09 -4.10 23.90
N ASP A 117 -6.17 -3.73 25.17
CA ASP A 117 -6.23 -4.70 26.28
C ASP A 117 -7.47 -5.60 26.17
N VAL A 118 -8.65 -5.01 25.94
CA VAL A 118 -9.91 -5.76 25.79
C VAL A 118 -9.81 -6.74 24.62
N ALA A 119 -9.35 -6.32 23.44
CA ALA A 119 -9.17 -7.20 22.28
C ALA A 119 -8.11 -8.29 22.53
N SER A 120 -7.04 -7.98 23.26
CA SER A 120 -6.00 -8.96 23.62
C SER A 120 -6.52 -10.01 24.61
N ARG A 121 -7.41 -9.63 25.52
CA ARG A 121 -8.08 -10.56 26.44
C ARG A 121 -8.98 -11.53 25.68
N VAL A 122 -9.67 -11.09 24.64
CA VAL A 122 -10.48 -11.99 23.79
C VAL A 122 -9.61 -13.13 23.24
N ILE A 123 -8.43 -12.81 22.70
CA ILE A 123 -7.50 -13.81 22.14
C ILE A 123 -6.98 -14.75 23.24
N SER A 124 -6.54 -14.19 24.37
CA SER A 124 -5.87 -14.98 25.42
C SER A 124 -6.80 -15.78 26.32
N GLN A 125 -8.06 -15.37 26.45
CA GLN A 125 -9.03 -15.99 27.38
C GLN A 125 -10.04 -16.91 26.69
N ASN A 126 -10.11 -16.92 25.36
CA ASN A 126 -11.01 -17.78 24.61
C ASN A 126 -10.25 -18.92 23.90
N PRO A 127 -10.14 -20.12 24.51
CA PRO A 127 -9.43 -21.25 23.91
C PRO A 127 -10.16 -21.86 22.69
N PHE A 128 -11.38 -21.43 22.40
CA PHE A 128 -12.19 -21.88 21.27
C PHE A 128 -12.35 -20.79 20.20
N LEU A 129 -11.54 -19.73 20.26
CA LEU A 129 -11.55 -18.68 19.25
C LEU A 129 -11.15 -19.28 17.90
N CYS A 130 -11.99 -19.09 16.89
CA CYS A 130 -11.63 -19.55 15.55
C CYS A 130 -10.56 -18.64 14.95
N GLU A 131 -9.80 -19.17 14.00
CA GLU A 131 -8.67 -18.50 13.37
C GLU A 131 -9.06 -17.16 12.74
N LEU A 132 -10.22 -17.10 12.07
CA LEU A 132 -10.73 -15.86 11.47
C LEU A 132 -11.07 -14.80 12.53
N ASP A 133 -11.63 -15.20 13.67
CA ASP A 133 -11.94 -14.28 14.76
C ASP A 133 -10.66 -13.76 15.42
N GLU A 134 -9.64 -14.61 15.57
CA GLU A 134 -8.32 -14.18 16.03
C GLU A 134 -7.69 -13.18 15.05
N MET A 135 -7.75 -13.45 13.75
CA MET A 135 -7.23 -12.52 12.72
C MET A 135 -7.94 -11.15 12.81
N ARG A 136 -9.27 -11.13 12.98
CA ARG A 136 -10.02 -9.86 13.14
C ARG A 136 -9.59 -9.11 14.41
N CYS A 137 -9.39 -9.81 15.53
CA CYS A 137 -8.88 -9.18 16.75
C CYS A 137 -7.49 -8.58 16.56
N ARG A 138 -6.59 -9.31 15.90
CA ARG A 138 -5.23 -8.85 15.62
C ARG A 138 -5.21 -7.68 14.65
N LEU A 139 -6.07 -7.66 13.64
CA LEU A 139 -6.25 -6.49 12.76
C LEU A 139 -6.71 -5.26 13.54
N PHE A 140 -7.70 -5.42 14.42
CA PHE A 140 -8.17 -4.33 15.28
C PHE A 140 -7.03 -3.80 16.17
N ILE A 141 -6.31 -4.68 16.85
CA ILE A 141 -5.15 -4.32 17.67
C ILE A 141 -4.09 -3.59 16.84
N ALA A 142 -3.75 -4.10 15.65
CA ALA A 142 -2.76 -3.48 14.77
C ALA A 142 -3.18 -2.07 14.31
N ALA A 143 -4.46 -1.85 14.01
CA ALA A 143 -4.99 -0.54 13.64
C ALA A 143 -4.90 0.46 14.81
N VAL A 144 -5.27 0.04 16.03
CA VAL A 144 -5.13 0.90 17.22
C VAL A 144 -3.66 1.18 17.53
N GLN A 145 -2.77 0.19 17.38
CA GLN A 145 -1.33 0.38 17.54
C GLN A 145 -0.75 1.35 16.51
N HIS A 146 -1.23 1.32 15.25
CA HIS A 146 -0.87 2.34 14.26
C HIS A 146 -1.23 3.74 14.74
N TYR A 147 -2.47 3.93 15.20
CA TYR A 147 -2.94 5.20 15.76
C TYR A 147 -2.08 5.67 16.94
N LEU A 148 -1.66 4.76 17.81
CA LEU A 148 -0.76 5.03 18.94
C LEU A 148 0.71 5.24 18.53
N CYS A 149 1.03 5.27 17.24
CA CYS A 149 2.39 5.33 16.70
C CYS A 149 3.30 4.17 17.15
N GLN A 150 2.72 3.03 17.52
CA GLN A 150 3.42 1.80 17.88
C GLN A 150 3.55 0.90 16.64
N TYR A 151 4.31 1.37 15.65
CA TYR A 151 4.35 0.77 14.32
C TYR A 151 4.97 -0.62 14.33
N GLU A 152 6.00 -0.85 15.13
CA GLU A 152 6.68 -2.13 15.28
C GLU A 152 5.78 -3.17 15.98
N GLU A 153 5.05 -2.78 17.01
CA GLU A 153 4.01 -3.61 17.65
C GLU A 153 2.90 -3.95 16.67
N SER A 154 2.43 -2.95 15.92
CA SER A 154 1.42 -3.13 14.87
C SER A 154 1.90 -4.15 13.84
N MET A 155 3.14 -4.05 13.37
CA MET A 155 3.75 -5.00 12.45
C MET A 155 3.79 -6.43 13.01
N ARG A 156 4.16 -6.62 14.29
CA ARG A 156 4.12 -7.94 14.94
C ARG A 156 2.72 -8.53 14.98
N SER A 157 1.71 -7.71 15.25
CA SER A 157 0.30 -8.13 15.22
C SER A 157 -0.12 -8.60 13.82
N LEU A 158 0.31 -7.89 12.76
CA LEU A 158 0.03 -8.22 11.36
C LEU A 158 0.77 -9.48 10.89
N GLU A 159 2.00 -9.72 11.34
CA GLU A 159 2.75 -10.95 11.04
C GLU A 159 2.02 -12.20 11.52
N MET A 160 1.42 -12.14 12.71
CA MET A 160 0.58 -13.22 13.22
C MET A 160 -0.66 -13.43 12.36
N VAL A 161 -1.28 -12.38 11.81
CA VAL A 161 -2.40 -12.51 10.87
C VAL A 161 -1.96 -13.26 9.60
N VAL A 162 -0.80 -12.93 9.04
CA VAL A 162 -0.26 -13.64 7.87
C VAL A 162 -0.02 -15.11 8.18
N GLN A 163 0.58 -15.43 9.33
CA GLN A 163 0.81 -16.82 9.75
C GLN A 163 -0.49 -17.63 9.89
N ILE A 164 -1.54 -17.01 10.44
CA ILE A 164 -2.86 -17.64 10.55
C ILE A 164 -3.50 -17.82 9.17
N ASN A 165 -3.37 -16.84 8.27
CA ASN A 165 -3.89 -16.93 6.91
C ASN A 165 -3.29 -18.10 6.12
N ASP A 166 -2.02 -18.42 6.38
CA ASP A 166 -1.32 -19.54 5.74
C ASP A 166 -1.80 -20.92 6.27
N CYS A 167 -2.66 -20.95 7.30
CA CYS A 167 -3.25 -22.18 7.80
C CYS A 167 -4.38 -22.70 6.88
N TYR A 168 -4.39 -24.01 6.63
CA TYR A 168 -5.30 -24.66 5.67
C TYR A 168 -6.80 -24.45 5.98
N ALA A 169 -7.15 -24.22 7.25
CA ALA A 169 -8.53 -23.97 7.69
C ALA A 169 -9.09 -22.63 7.15
N VAL A 170 -8.22 -21.70 6.80
CA VAL A 170 -8.56 -20.31 6.47
C VAL A 170 -8.40 -20.00 4.97
N LEU A 171 -7.52 -20.74 4.29
CA LEU A 171 -7.10 -20.50 2.90
C LEU A 171 -8.23 -20.43 1.86
N ASN A 172 -9.37 -21.07 2.11
CA ASN A 172 -10.52 -21.09 1.19
C ASN A 172 -11.67 -20.17 1.63
N ASN A 173 -11.50 -19.42 2.72
CA ASN A 173 -12.54 -18.49 3.18
C ASN A 173 -12.42 -17.16 2.41
N PRO A 174 -13.49 -16.70 1.73
CA PRO A 174 -13.45 -15.43 0.99
C PRO A 174 -13.15 -14.23 1.89
N GLU A 175 -13.58 -14.27 3.15
CA GLU A 175 -13.28 -13.23 4.13
C GLU A 175 -11.80 -13.16 4.48
N SER A 176 -11.07 -14.28 4.38
CA SER A 176 -9.63 -14.25 4.62
C SER A 176 -8.88 -13.42 3.59
N SER A 177 -9.35 -13.39 2.34
CA SER A 177 -8.77 -12.52 1.30
C SER A 177 -8.95 -11.04 1.64
N ILE A 178 -10.11 -10.67 2.21
CA ILE A 178 -10.40 -9.31 2.65
C ILE A 178 -9.50 -8.94 3.84
N ILE A 179 -9.43 -9.81 4.85
CA ILE A 179 -8.57 -9.64 6.02
C ILE A 179 -7.10 -9.52 5.62
N THR A 180 -6.63 -10.35 4.69
CA THR A 180 -5.25 -10.29 4.15
C THR A 180 -5.00 -8.98 3.42
N GLY A 181 -5.98 -8.52 2.64
CA GLY A 181 -5.96 -7.22 2.00
C GLY A 181 -5.81 -6.06 3.00
N ILE A 182 -6.66 -6.04 4.03
CA ILE A 182 -6.59 -5.05 5.12
C ILE A 182 -5.25 -5.13 5.85
N THR A 183 -4.73 -6.35 6.07
CA THR A 183 -3.40 -6.58 6.69
C THR A 183 -2.32 -5.86 5.90
N HIS A 184 -2.35 -6.00 4.57
CA HIS A 184 -1.40 -5.33 3.68
C HIS A 184 -1.56 -3.82 3.65
N PHE A 185 -2.77 -3.31 3.81
CA PHE A 185 -3.02 -1.88 3.94
C PHE A 185 -2.36 -1.29 5.18
N ILE A 186 -2.67 -1.85 6.36
CA ILE A 186 -2.12 -1.37 7.64
C ILE A 186 -0.59 -1.49 7.64
N ARG A 187 -0.05 -2.60 7.11
CA ARG A 187 1.39 -2.76 6.92
C ARG A 187 1.99 -1.66 6.04
N GLY A 188 1.32 -1.32 4.94
CA GLY A 188 1.72 -0.21 4.07
C GLY A 188 1.75 1.12 4.81
N MET A 189 0.70 1.40 5.58
CA MET A 189 0.60 2.61 6.42
C MET A 189 1.72 2.68 7.48
N ASN A 190 2.03 1.58 8.17
CA ASN A 190 3.15 1.52 9.10
C ASN A 190 4.49 1.80 8.41
N LEU A 191 4.73 1.17 7.27
CA LEU A 191 5.98 1.34 6.50
C LEU A 191 6.14 2.76 5.98
N MET A 192 5.04 3.45 5.64
CA MET A 192 5.06 4.88 5.31
C MET A 192 5.59 5.73 6.47
N LYS A 193 5.10 5.47 7.70
CA LYS A 193 5.54 6.20 8.89
C LYS A 193 6.99 5.89 9.28
N LEU A 194 7.49 4.71 8.91
CA LEU A 194 8.89 4.30 9.08
C LEU A 194 9.79 4.70 7.90
N GLU A 195 9.28 5.47 6.92
CA GLU A 195 10.00 5.91 5.72
C GLU A 195 10.61 4.76 4.88
N MET A 196 10.02 3.57 4.99
CA MET A 196 10.33 2.39 4.18
C MET A 196 9.45 2.39 2.92
N PHE A 197 9.64 3.43 2.10
CA PHE A 197 8.75 3.76 1.00
C PHE A 197 8.61 2.65 -0.07
N PRO A 198 9.69 1.97 -0.52
CA PRO A 198 9.55 0.88 -1.49
C PRO A 198 8.69 -0.28 -0.96
N GLU A 199 8.91 -0.68 0.30
CA GLU A 199 8.16 -1.74 0.96
C GLU A 199 6.70 -1.32 1.20
N ALA A 200 6.48 -0.06 1.58
CA ALA A 200 5.14 0.51 1.73
C ALA A 200 4.35 0.41 0.42
N TYR A 201 4.95 0.85 -0.70
CA TYR A 201 4.34 0.78 -2.03
C TYR A 201 3.96 -0.65 -2.41
N LEU A 202 4.87 -1.60 -2.20
CA LEU A 202 4.63 -3.02 -2.49
C LEU A 202 3.51 -3.59 -1.62
N SER A 203 3.46 -3.26 -0.33
CA SER A 203 2.38 -3.71 0.55
C SER A 203 1.03 -3.15 0.09
N LEU A 204 0.95 -1.85 -0.20
CA LEU A 204 -0.29 -1.19 -0.63
C LEU A 204 -0.78 -1.72 -1.99
N SER A 205 0.12 -2.19 -2.86
CA SER A 205 -0.27 -2.78 -4.16
C SER A 205 -1.17 -4.00 -4.02
N ARG A 206 -1.04 -4.73 -2.90
CA ARG A 206 -1.85 -5.92 -2.58
C ARG A 206 -3.23 -5.57 -2.01
N THR A 207 -3.52 -4.29 -1.82
CA THR A 207 -4.80 -3.80 -1.28
C THR A 207 -5.72 -3.25 -2.38
N LEU A 208 -5.23 -3.09 -3.62
CA LEU A 208 -5.96 -2.37 -4.67
C LEU A 208 -7.30 -3.00 -5.05
N ASP A 209 -7.44 -4.32 -4.89
CA ASP A 209 -8.67 -5.05 -5.21
C ASP A 209 -9.62 -5.19 -4.01
N ILE A 210 -9.27 -4.61 -2.86
CA ILE A 210 -10.05 -4.72 -1.63
C ILE A 210 -11.14 -3.64 -1.60
N PRO A 211 -12.43 -4.04 -1.49
CA PRO A 211 -13.53 -3.09 -1.42
C PRO A 211 -13.34 -2.09 -0.28
N GLY A 212 -13.51 -0.80 -0.57
CA GLY A 212 -13.38 0.27 0.43
C GLY A 212 -11.98 0.82 0.63
N TYR A 213 -10.95 0.15 0.11
CA TYR A 213 -9.54 0.52 0.34
C TYR A 213 -8.79 0.97 -0.90
N SER A 214 -9.28 0.63 -2.10
CA SER A 214 -8.57 0.85 -3.36
C SER A 214 -8.14 2.30 -3.59
N GLU A 215 -9.05 3.26 -3.39
CA GLU A 215 -8.77 4.69 -3.59
C GLU A 215 -7.73 5.20 -2.61
N LYS A 216 -7.88 4.89 -1.32
CA LYS A 216 -6.93 5.29 -0.28
C LYS A 216 -5.56 4.63 -0.48
N ALA A 217 -5.53 3.34 -0.81
CA ALA A 217 -4.29 2.65 -1.11
C ALA A 217 -3.53 3.29 -2.29
N LEU A 218 -4.24 3.73 -3.34
CA LEU A 218 -3.64 4.47 -4.45
C LEU A 218 -3.12 5.83 -4.05
N GLU A 219 -3.84 6.57 -3.19
CA GLU A 219 -3.37 7.83 -2.63
C GLU A 219 -2.03 7.63 -1.90
N VAL A 220 -2.01 6.69 -0.95
CA VAL A 220 -0.82 6.42 -0.13
C VAL A 220 0.33 5.86 -0.98
N GLN A 221 0.07 5.09 -2.04
CA GLN A 221 1.11 4.67 -2.99
C GLN A 221 1.79 5.83 -3.71
N ARG A 222 1.03 6.88 -4.07
CA ARG A 222 1.60 8.08 -4.67
C ARG A 222 2.44 8.85 -3.64
N GLU A 223 2.02 8.88 -2.38
CA GLU A 223 2.83 9.47 -1.30
C GLU A 223 4.12 8.69 -1.08
N ALA A 224 4.06 7.35 -1.04
CA ALA A 224 5.22 6.49 -0.89
C ALA A 224 6.27 6.78 -1.96
N LEU A 225 5.82 6.86 -3.22
CA LEU A 225 6.66 7.25 -4.33
C LEU A 225 7.34 8.61 -4.10
N MET A 226 6.56 9.63 -3.74
CA MET A 226 7.06 10.98 -3.57
C MET A 226 8.11 11.01 -2.46
N GLY A 227 7.84 10.32 -1.34
CA GLY A 227 8.79 10.13 -0.24
C GLY A 227 10.09 9.47 -0.70
N PHE A 228 10.01 8.38 -1.47
CA PHE A 228 11.19 7.72 -2.03
C PHE A 228 12.03 8.66 -2.91
N THR A 229 11.37 9.40 -3.82
CA THR A 229 12.06 10.31 -4.74
C THR A 229 12.77 11.44 -4.01
N LEU A 230 12.12 12.00 -2.97
CA LEU A 230 12.71 13.06 -2.17
C LEU A 230 13.92 12.56 -1.37
N LYS A 231 13.84 11.35 -0.82
CA LYS A 231 14.94 10.73 -0.07
C LYS A 231 16.16 10.48 -0.94
N GLU A 232 15.98 9.88 -2.12
CA GLU A 232 17.05 9.66 -3.10
C GLU A 232 17.70 10.98 -3.56
N ALA A 233 16.90 12.03 -3.80
CA ALA A 233 17.43 13.33 -4.18
C ALA A 233 18.29 13.96 -3.07
N ALA A 234 17.85 13.86 -1.81
CA ALA A 234 18.60 14.36 -0.66
C ALA A 234 19.93 13.60 -0.46
N GLU A 235 19.94 12.28 -0.66
CA GLU A 235 21.16 11.48 -0.56
C GLU A 235 22.19 11.81 -1.66
N PHE A 236 21.72 12.18 -2.86
CA PHE A 236 22.60 12.59 -3.96
C PHE A 236 23.24 13.96 -3.74
N ASP A 237 22.49 14.93 -3.20
CA ASP A 237 22.98 16.29 -2.92
C ASP A 237 23.99 16.34 -1.75
N HIS A 238 23.99 15.34 -0.87
CA HIS A 238 24.91 15.24 0.26
C HIS A 238 26.21 14.47 -0.03
N SER A 239 26.46 14.04 -1.27
CA SER A 239 27.73 13.40 -1.64
C SER A 239 28.85 14.44 -1.84
N PRO A 240 29.84 14.55 -0.93
CA PRO A 240 30.87 15.59 -1.01
C PRO A 240 31.90 15.35 -2.13
N ALA A 241 31.76 14.26 -2.89
CA ALA A 241 32.81 13.77 -3.79
C ALA A 241 32.68 14.23 -5.25
N ALA A 242 31.57 14.88 -5.65
CA ALA A 242 31.34 15.21 -7.06
C ALA A 242 31.59 16.69 -7.43
N SER A 243 31.84 17.57 -6.46
CA SER A 243 31.93 19.01 -6.72
C SER A 243 33.19 19.62 -6.11
N THR A 244 34.34 19.37 -6.74
CA THR A 244 35.51 20.28 -6.71
C THR A 244 36.66 19.85 -7.63
N HIS A 245 36.71 18.61 -8.14
CA HIS A 245 37.88 18.15 -8.91
C HIS A 245 37.81 18.30 -10.44
N ALA A 246 36.69 18.77 -11.01
CA ALA A 246 36.52 18.79 -12.48
C ALA A 246 36.83 20.14 -13.15
N LEU A 247 37.38 21.14 -12.43
CA LEU A 247 37.50 22.52 -12.93
C LEU A 247 38.93 23.10 -12.90
N LEU A 248 39.97 22.26 -12.82
CA LEU A 248 41.37 22.75 -12.79
C LEU A 248 42.33 22.17 -13.83
N ASP A 249 41.92 21.25 -14.72
CA ASP A 249 42.85 20.58 -15.66
C ASP A 249 42.77 21.06 -17.12
N TRP A 250 42.23 22.25 -17.40
CA TRP A 250 42.07 22.74 -18.80
C TRP A 250 42.95 23.95 -19.19
N GLU A 251 43.82 24.43 -18.32
CA GLU A 251 44.74 25.53 -18.65
C GLU A 251 46.20 25.15 -18.39
N GLU A 252 46.77 24.20 -19.13
CA GLU A 252 48.23 24.13 -19.32
C GLU A 252 48.60 23.14 -20.43
N SER A 253 48.33 23.47 -21.69
CA SER A 253 48.96 22.81 -22.86
C SER A 253 48.83 23.69 -24.10
N ASP A 254 49.41 24.88 -24.07
CA ASP A 254 49.72 25.65 -25.29
C ASP A 254 50.85 26.64 -25.01
N SER A 255 52.06 26.12 -24.77
CA SER A 255 53.32 26.86 -24.98
C SER A 255 54.53 25.93 -24.83
N THR A 256 54.99 25.33 -25.93
CA THR A 256 56.31 25.56 -26.57
C THR A 256 56.61 24.50 -27.63
#